data_AF-A0A239E434-F1
#
_entry.id   AF-A0A239E434-F1
#
_cell.length_a   1.000
_cell.length_b   1.000
_cell.length_c   1.000
_cell.angle_alpha   90.00
_cell.angle_beta   90.00
_cell.angle_gamma   90.00
#
_symmetry.space_group_name_H-M   'P 1'
#
loop_
_entity.id
_entity.type
_entity.pdbx_description
1 polymer ?
#
loop_
_entity_poly.entity_id
_entity_poly.type
_entity_poly.pdbx_seq_one_letter_code
_entity_poly.pdbx_strand_id
1 'polypeptide(L)' 'MTTWEYASVITANDAESQRAGVSVKLPGGSLERQSGDTSSVLNRLGGEGWELVSYHSSGAGTWGFEQFWLKRQRS' A
#
# COMPACT_ATOMS: atom_id res chain seq x y z
N MET A 1 -14.06 10.92 -20.85
CA MET A 1 -12.62 10.89 -20.53
C MET A 1 -12.45 9.94 -19.36
N THR A 2 -11.60 8.93 -19.47
CA THR A 2 -11.37 8.00 -18.35
C THR A 2 -10.52 8.70 -17.30
N THR A 3 -11.07 8.91 -16.11
CA THR A 3 -10.34 9.52 -15.00
C THR A 3 -9.77 8.42 -14.12
N TRP A 4 -8.48 8.50 -13.80
CA TRP A 4 -7.80 7.54 -12.93
C TRP A 4 -7.52 8.14 -11.56
N GLU A 5 -7.73 7.35 -10.53
CA GLU A 5 -7.33 7.63 -9.16
C GLU A 5 -6.13 6.77 -8.78
N TYR A 6 -5.26 7.29 -7.92
CA TYR A 6 -4.05 6.60 -7.47
C TYR A 6 -3.98 6.52 -5.96
N ALA A 7 -3.57 5.37 -5.45
CA ALA A 7 -3.34 5.14 -4.03
C ALA A 7 -1.94 4.58 -3.78
N SER A 8 -1.45 4.69 -2.55
CA SER A 8 -0.25 3.99 -2.12
C SER A 8 -0.52 3.14 -0.88
N VAL A 9 0.06 1.94 -0.86
CA VAL A 9 0.19 1.11 0.33
C VAL A 9 1.66 1.08 0.70
N ILE A 10 1.98 1.40 1.94
CA ILE A 10 3.34 1.43 2.47
C ILE A 10 3.41 0.44 3.62
N THR A 11 4.31 -0.52 3.52
CA THR A 11 4.62 -1.45 4.59
C THR A 11 6.00 -1.09 5.12
N ALA A 12 6.11 -0.81 6.41
CA ALA A 12 7.38 -0.68 7.10
C ALA A 12 7.62 -1.94 7.92
N ASN A 13 8.73 -2.63 7.65
CA ASN A 13 9.12 -3.87 8.31
C ASN A 13 10.35 -3.61 9.18
N ASP A 14 10.24 -3.94 10.46
CA ASP A 14 11.39 -4.16 11.33
C ASP A 14 11.81 -5.63 11.23
N ALA A 15 13.00 -5.87 10.68
CA ALA A 15 13.53 -7.21 10.45
C ALA A 15 13.83 -7.98 11.75
N GLU A 16 14.06 -7.28 12.87
CA GLU A 16 14.33 -7.92 14.16
C GLU A 16 13.05 -8.34 14.88
N SER A 17 12.05 -7.45 14.89
CA SER A 17 10.79 -7.72 15.61
C SER A 17 9.73 -8.40 14.76
N GLN A 18 9.96 -8.53 13.44
CA GLN A 18 8.97 -8.95 12.44
C GLN A 18 7.66 -8.16 12.50
N ARG A 19 7.70 -6.94 13.06
CA ARG A 19 6.53 -6.07 13.13
C ARG A 19 6.44 -5.29 11.83
N ALA A 20 5.44 -5.66 11.04
CA ALA A 20 5.04 -4.93 9.84
C ALA A 20 3.94 -3.93 10.18
N GLY A 21 4.16 -2.64 9.92
CA GLY A 21 3.12 -1.63 9.93
C GLY A 21 2.67 -1.34 8.51
N VAL A 22 1.40 -1.56 8.19
CA VAL A 22 0.83 -1.23 6.87
C VAL A 22 0.07 0.09 6.98
N SER A 23 0.32 1.02 6.06
CA SER A 23 -0.41 2.27 5.94
C SER A 23 -0.90 2.45 4.51
N VAL A 24 -2.07 3.07 4.34
CA VAL A 24 -2.68 3.34 3.04
C VAL A 24 -2.92 4.83 2.89
N LYS A 25 -2.61 5.39 1.72
CA LYS A 25 -2.99 6.75 1.34
C LYS A 25 -3.89 6.69 0.11
N LEU A 26 -5.17 6.96 0.32
CA LEU A 26 -6.17 7.08 -0.75
C LEU A 26 -6.18 8.52 -1.31
N PRO A 27 -6.67 8.72 -2.55
CA PRO A 27 -6.82 10.06 -3.11
C PRO A 27 -7.66 10.96 -2.21
N GLY A 28 -7.16 12.16 -1.90
CA GLY A 28 -7.85 13.13 -1.05
C GLY A 28 -7.88 12.79 0.45
N GLY A 29 -7.34 11.63 0.85
CA GLY A 29 -7.25 11.21 2.25
C GLY A 29 -5.88 11.47 2.89
N SER A 30 -5.81 11.28 4.21
CA SER A 30 -4.57 11.20 4.96
C SER A 30 -3.92 9.82 4.81
N LEU A 31 -2.70 9.67 5.33
CA LEU A 31 -2.06 8.37 5.46
C LEU A 31 -2.65 7.66 6.69
N GLU A 32 -3.31 6.53 6.48
CA GLU A 32 -4.02 5.80 7.53
C GLU A 32 -3.38 4.44 7.80
N ARG A 33 -3.04 4.17 9.06
CA ARG A 33 -2.55 2.86 9.48
C ARG A 33 -3.68 1.83 9.39
N GLN A 34 -3.38 0.70 8.78
CA GLN A 34 -4.33 -0.39 8.59
C GLN A 34 -4.14 -1.49 9.63
N SER A 35 -5.22 -2.23 9.89
CA SER A 35 -5.15 -3.53 10.54
C SER A 35 -4.87 -4.62 9.51
N GLY A 36 -4.06 -5.62 9.89
CA GLY A 36 -3.67 -6.74 9.02
C GLY A 36 -2.32 -6.56 8.33
N ASP A 37 -1.94 -7.59 7.57
CA ASP A 37 -0.71 -7.61 6.78
C ASP A 37 -0.89 -6.98 5.39
N THR A 38 0.22 -6.81 4.68
CA THR A 38 0.26 -6.22 3.34
C THR A 38 -0.69 -6.93 2.36
N SER A 39 -0.67 -8.27 2.35
CA SER A 39 -1.49 -9.09 1.45
C SER A 39 -2.98 -8.88 1.70
N SER A 40 -3.40 -8.84 2.96
CA SER A 40 -4.79 -8.63 3.36
C SER A 40 -5.29 -7.25 2.90
N VAL A 41 -4.48 -6.21 3.08
CA VAL A 41 -4.81 -4.84 2.63
C VAL A 41 -4.89 -4.77 1.10
N LEU A 42 -3.91 -5.33 0.38
CA LEU A 42 -3.90 -5.33 -1.08
C LEU A 42 -5.08 -6.11 -1.67
N ASN A 43 -5.42 -7.28 -1.12
CA ASN A 43 -6.55 -8.07 -1.57
C ASN A 43 -7.88 -7.34 -1.36
N ARG A 44 -8.07 -6.67 -0.22
CA ARG A 44 -9.26 -5.85 0.03
C ARG A 44 -9.38 -4.73 -1.00
N LEU A 45 -8.29 -4.00 -1.25
CA LEU A 45 -8.27 -2.93 -2.26
C LEU A 45 -8.51 -3.48 -3.68
N GLY A 46 -7.99 -4.67 -3.99
CA GLY A 46 -8.30 -5.37 -5.25
C GLY A 46 -9.79 -5.67 -5.41
N GLY A 47 -10.46 -6.10 -4.33
CA GLY A 47 -11.92 -6.26 -4.31
C GLY A 47 -12.71 -4.96 -4.51
N GLU A 48 -12.11 -3.81 -4.20
CA GLU A 48 -12.66 -2.46 -4.43
C GLU A 48 -12.31 -1.89 -5.83
N GLY A 49 -11.66 -2.69 -6.68
CA GLY A 49 -11.29 -2.34 -8.06
C GLY A 49 -9.94 -1.63 -8.20
N TRP A 50 -9.11 -1.62 -7.16
CA TRP A 50 -7.74 -1.10 -7.26
C TRP A 50 -6.80 -2.12 -7.90
N GLU A 51 -6.02 -1.67 -8.87
CA GLU A 51 -5.05 -2.47 -9.62
C GLU A 51 -3.62 -2.08 -9.26
N LEU A 52 -2.74 -3.06 -9.04
CA LEU A 52 -1.32 -2.80 -8.81
C LEU A 52 -0.65 -2.27 -10.08
N VAL A 53 0.04 -1.14 -9.95
CA VAL A 53 0.76 -0.47 -11.04
C VAL A 53 2.26 -0.62 -10.90
N SER A 54 2.76 -0.47 -9.68
CA SER A 54 4.20 -0.50 -9.41
C SER A 54 4.46 -0.95 -7.98
N TYR A 55 5.62 -1.54 -7.78
CA TYR A 55 6.14 -1.98 -6.50
C TYR A 55 7.58 -1.52 -6.37
N HIS A 56 7.91 -0.97 -5.20
CA HIS A 56 9.25 -0.58 -4.83
C HIS A 56 9.56 -1.13 -3.45
N SER A 57 10.69 -1.82 -3.33
CA SER A 57 11.20 -2.31 -2.06
C SER A 57 12.56 -1.71 -1.80
N SER A 58 12.77 -1.23 -0.58
CA SER A 58 14.05 -0.70 -0.15
C SER A 58 14.32 -1.15 1.27
N GLY A 59 15.58 -1.52 1.52
CA GLY A 59 16.05 -1.95 2.84
C GLY A 59 17.36 -1.27 3.17
N ALA A 60 17.50 -0.84 4.43
CA ALA A 60 18.73 -0.33 5.00
C ALA A 60 18.93 -0.92 6.41
N GLY A 61 19.86 -1.85 6.55
CA GLY A 61 20.14 -2.52 7.83
C GLY A 61 18.95 -3.35 8.31
N THR A 62 18.48 -3.09 9.53
CA THR A 62 17.35 -3.80 10.16
C THR A 62 15.98 -3.27 9.76
N TRP A 63 15.92 -2.17 9.00
CA TRP A 63 14.67 -1.55 8.56
C TRP A 63 14.47 -1.71 7.06
N GLY A 64 13.30 -2.21 6.68
CA GLY A 64 12.85 -2.28 5.30
C GLY A 64 11.52 -1.56 5.12
N PHE A 65 11.27 -1.05 3.93
CA PHE A 65 9.93 -0.67 3.54
C PHE A 65 9.62 -1.15 2.12
N GLU A 66 8.35 -1.46 1.94
CA GLU A 66 7.76 -1.80 0.66
C GLU A 66 6.68 -0.76 0.34
N GLN A 67 6.63 -0.33 -0.91
CA GLN A 67 5.63 0.61 -1.39
C GLN A 67 4.96 0.05 -2.64
N PHE A 68 3.64 -0.02 -2.59
CA PHE A 68 2.78 -0.48 -3.67
C PHE A 68 1.97 0.71 -4.17
N TRP A 69 2.02 0.97 -5.47
CA TRP A 69 1.23 1.99 -6.13
C TRP A 69 0.05 1.33 -6.83
N LEU A 70 -1.15 1.81 -6.53
CA LEU A 70 -2.39 1.28 -7.09
C LEU A 70 -3.08 2.34 -7.94
N LYS A 71 -3.86 1.91 -8.92
CA LYS A 71 -4.77 2.77 -9.67
C LYS A 71 -6.18 2.20 -9.66
N ARG A 72 -7.19 3.05 -9.84
CA ARG A 72 -8.57 2.65 -10.08
C ARG A 72 -9.22 3.60 -11.06
N GLN A 73 -10.04 3.09 -11.95
CA GLN A 73 -10.85 3.93 -12.83
C GLN A 73 -11.98 4.58 -12.02
N ARG A 74 -12.05 5.90 -12.03
CA ARG A 74 -13.17 6.65 -11.47
C ARG A 74 -14.34 6.54 -12.45
N SER A 75 -15.45 5.99 -11.97
CA SER A 75 -16.72 5.95 -12.71
C SER A 75 -17.30 7.35 -12.90
#